data_AF-A0A7K3PNC6-F1
#
_entry.id   AF-A0A7K3PNC6-F1
#
_cell.length_a   1.000
_cell.length_b   1.000
_cell.length_c   1.000
_cell.angle_alpha   90.00
_cell.angle_beta   90.00
_cell.angle_gamma   90.00
#
_symmetry.space_group_name_H-M   'P 1'
#
loop_
_entity.id
_entity.type
_entity.pdbx_description
1 polymer ?
#
loop_
_entity_poly.entity_id
_entity_poly.type
_entity_poly.pdbx_seq_one_letter_code
_entity_poly.pdbx_strand_id
1 'polypeptide(L)'
;MRHDEPTPLDDDLRYGPELSRTLDTALNDLPLRTDFLVAGAVARGTRTRRRKRVALWSTSVTTAAALTAAALLLTLPEQPPTVRTVALPDFSAVGSAPAGKEPVTGAATVALLTRLLPGDPAVTKTESRDSDPAYTAVQTYGKVTLADGGTVSVAFQGAFAQAPEADENPGGGPAWPGNRPTSKPEPAGPSHMPSRSELGRHYSCPEGDDACRIDKLGDGSVLLLQEHGTASDTTLTADVLRPDGTRVVVTAAGTGFRASQVQALATNKQWQQWVDPEVNTATEESGD
;
A
#
# COMPACT_ATOMS: atom_id res chain seq x y z
N MET A 1 47.23 37.35 3.22
CA MET A 1 45.77 37.58 3.31
C MET A 1 45.11 36.23 3.16
N ARG A 2 44.60 35.68 4.27
CA ARG A 2 43.85 34.43 4.33
C ARG A 2 42.38 34.82 4.49
N HIS A 3 41.51 34.25 3.67
CA HIS A 3 40.07 34.34 3.84
C HIS A 3 39.63 33.18 4.74
N ASP A 4 39.00 33.51 5.86
CA ASP A 4 38.34 32.55 6.74
C ASP A 4 36.93 32.27 6.20
N GLU A 5 36.63 30.99 5.96
CA GLU A 5 35.29 30.47 5.68
C GLU A 5 34.47 30.34 6.99
N PRO A 6 33.16 30.65 6.99
CA PRO A 6 32.26 30.30 8.08
C PRO A 6 31.73 28.87 7.92
N THR A 7 31.94 28.03 8.94
CA THR A 7 31.29 26.72 9.09
C THR A 7 29.80 26.88 9.44
N PRO A 8 28.87 26.21 8.73
CA PRO A 8 27.52 25.98 9.22
C PRO A 8 27.45 24.65 10.00
N LEU A 9 26.41 24.49 10.83
CA LEU A 9 26.01 23.29 11.60
C LEU A 9 26.31 23.37 13.11
N ASP A 10 25.45 24.09 13.84
CA ASP A 10 25.28 23.83 15.29
C ASP A 10 23.83 24.04 15.79
N ASP A 11 22.86 24.33 14.90
CA ASP A 11 21.47 24.60 15.30
C ASP A 11 20.56 23.35 15.34
N ASP A 12 20.90 22.27 14.63
CA ASP A 12 20.04 21.07 14.54
C ASP A 12 20.04 20.19 15.82
N LEU A 13 20.98 20.39 16.74
CA LEU A 13 21.06 19.62 17.99
C LEU A 13 20.29 20.23 19.16
N ARG A 14 19.76 21.46 19.02
CA ARG A 14 19.03 22.13 20.12
C ARG A 14 17.55 21.78 20.22
N TYR A 15 16.93 21.25 19.16
CA TYR A 15 15.48 21.01 19.13
C TYR A 15 15.02 19.64 19.67
N GLY A 16 15.93 18.68 19.85
CA GLY A 16 15.60 17.32 20.30
C GLY A 16 14.95 17.25 21.70
N PRO A 17 15.50 17.90 22.75
CA PRO A 17 14.99 17.76 24.11
C PRO A 17 13.68 18.52 24.36
N GLU A 18 13.47 19.63 23.66
CA GLU A 18 12.27 20.46 23.84
C GLU A 18 11.03 19.82 23.24
N LEU A 19 11.16 19.15 22.09
CA LEU A 19 10.05 18.46 21.44
C LEU A 19 9.48 17.33 22.31
N SER A 20 10.35 16.54 22.94
CA SER A 20 9.96 15.48 23.88
C SER A 20 9.22 16.05 25.10
N ARG A 21 9.69 17.18 25.66
CA ARG A 21 8.99 17.84 26.77
C ARG A 21 7.63 18.40 26.38
N THR A 22 7.50 18.99 25.19
CA THR A 22 6.19 19.47 24.70
C THR A 22 5.21 18.34 24.47
N LEU A 23 5.66 17.18 23.96
CA LEU A 23 4.81 16.00 23.77
C LEU A 23 4.36 15.39 25.10
N ASP A 24 5.27 15.25 26.07
CA ASP A 24 4.94 14.73 27.40
C ASP A 24 4.00 15.68 28.18
N THR A 25 4.14 17.00 27.98
CA THR A 25 3.25 17.99 28.60
C THR A 25 1.87 17.96 27.93
N ALA A 26 1.81 17.87 26.60
CA ALA A 26 0.56 17.77 25.85
C ALA A 26 -0.20 16.45 26.14
N LEU A 27 0.51 15.36 26.40
CA LEU A 27 -0.09 14.07 26.78
C LEU A 27 -0.62 14.06 28.23
N ASN A 28 0.00 14.81 29.14
CA ASN A 28 -0.46 14.91 30.53
C ASN A 28 -1.68 15.84 30.71
N ASP A 29 -1.87 16.81 29.82
CA ASP A 29 -3.02 17.74 29.84
C ASP A 29 -4.28 17.19 29.16
N LEU A 30 -4.18 16.02 28.52
CA LEU A 30 -5.37 15.33 28.02
C LEU A 30 -6.10 14.68 29.19
N PRO A 31 -7.40 14.97 29.41
CA PRO A 31 -8.21 14.31 30.43
C PRO A 31 -8.58 12.91 29.93
N LEU A 32 -7.59 12.03 29.81
CA LEU A 32 -7.77 10.62 29.51
C LEU A 32 -8.34 9.96 30.76
N ARG A 33 -9.67 10.04 30.91
CA ARG A 33 -10.41 9.20 31.84
C ARG A 33 -10.36 7.75 31.32
N THR A 34 -9.28 7.05 31.67
CA THR A 34 -9.04 5.63 31.38
C THR A 34 -10.20 4.73 31.81
N ASP A 35 -11.00 5.18 32.77
CA ASP A 35 -12.16 4.46 33.30
C ASP A 35 -13.27 4.28 32.25
N PHE A 36 -13.43 5.22 31.31
CA PHE A 36 -14.44 5.11 30.25
C PHE A 36 -14.02 4.18 29.11
N LEU A 37 -12.73 4.07 28.82
CA LEU A 37 -12.20 3.16 27.80
C LEU A 37 -12.25 1.70 28.26
N VAL A 38 -11.99 1.45 29.55
CA VAL A 38 -12.11 0.10 30.13
C VAL A 38 -13.59 -0.29 30.33
N ALA A 39 -14.45 0.63 30.76
CA ALA A 39 -15.89 0.35 30.91
C ALA A 39 -16.59 0.08 29.57
N GLY A 40 -16.20 0.77 28.49
CA GLY A 40 -16.75 0.58 27.15
C GLY A 40 -16.41 -0.78 26.53
N ALA A 41 -15.21 -1.31 26.81
CA ALA A 41 -14.77 -2.63 26.37
C ALA A 41 -15.45 -3.78 27.16
N VAL A 42 -15.64 -3.61 28.47
CA VAL A 42 -16.30 -4.61 29.34
C VAL A 42 -17.82 -4.66 29.11
N ALA A 43 -18.47 -3.54 28.80
CA ALA A 43 -19.90 -3.50 28.49
C ALA A 43 -20.25 -4.22 27.16
N ARG A 44 -19.36 -4.19 26.15
CA ARG A 44 -19.53 -4.94 24.89
C ARG A 44 -19.31 -6.44 25.08
N GLY A 45 -18.37 -6.85 25.93
CA GLY A 45 -18.10 -8.28 26.22
C GLY A 45 -19.18 -8.97 27.07
N THR A 46 -19.90 -8.23 27.91
CA THR A 46 -20.94 -8.81 28.80
C THR A 46 -22.28 -9.00 28.09
N ARG A 47 -22.66 -8.16 27.11
CA ARG A 47 -23.90 -8.30 26.32
C ARG A 47 -23.90 -9.52 25.40
N THR A 48 -22.77 -9.85 24.78
CA THR A 48 -22.63 -11.05 23.92
C THR A 48 -22.62 -12.34 24.74
N ARG A 49 -22.03 -12.34 25.95
CA ARG A 49 -22.10 -13.48 26.88
C ARG A 49 -23.49 -13.70 27.46
N ARG A 50 -24.28 -12.65 27.71
CA ARG A 50 -25.66 -12.79 28.22
C ARG A 50 -26.61 -13.42 27.19
N ARG A 51 -26.49 -13.07 25.90
CA ARG A 51 -27.29 -13.70 24.82
C ARG A 51 -26.98 -15.19 24.66
N LYS A 52 -25.72 -15.61 24.79
CA LYS A 52 -25.36 -17.03 24.75
C LYS A 52 -25.83 -17.82 25.98
N ARG A 53 -25.99 -17.19 27.15
CA ARG A 53 -26.48 -17.86 28.36
C ARG A 53 -28.00 -18.02 28.42
N VAL A 54 -28.79 -17.23 27.68
CA VAL A 54 -30.26 -17.41 27.66
C VAL A 54 -30.70 -18.56 26.74
N ALA A 55 -29.88 -18.94 25.75
CA ALA A 55 -30.15 -20.09 24.87
C ALA A 55 -29.89 -21.46 25.51
N LEU A 56 -29.41 -21.53 26.76
CA LEU A 56 -28.96 -22.76 27.42
C LEU A 56 -29.81 -23.18 28.64
N TRP A 57 -30.96 -22.55 28.89
CA TRP A 57 -31.78 -22.81 30.10
C TRP A 57 -33.18 -23.37 29.82
N SER A 58 -33.41 -24.03 28.68
CA SER A 58 -34.70 -24.69 28.40
C SER A 58 -34.58 -26.14 27.97
N THR A 59 -33.65 -26.91 28.54
CA THR A 59 -33.68 -28.37 28.49
C THR A 59 -33.06 -28.94 29.77
N SER A 60 -33.91 -29.15 30.77
CA SER A 60 -33.55 -29.91 31.97
C SER A 60 -33.69 -31.41 31.70
N VAL A 61 -32.71 -32.16 32.21
CA VAL A 61 -32.70 -33.60 32.51
C VAL A 61 -32.44 -34.57 31.34
N THR A 62 -31.16 -34.92 31.15
CA THR A 62 -30.73 -36.34 31.17
C THR A 62 -29.20 -36.47 31.31
N THR A 63 -28.81 -37.10 32.42
CA THR A 63 -27.66 -38.00 32.61
C THR A 63 -26.22 -37.50 32.37
N ALA A 64 -25.50 -37.47 33.49
CA ALA A 64 -24.06 -37.40 33.61
C ALA A 64 -23.35 -38.59 32.97
N ALA A 65 -22.67 -38.39 31.82
CA ALA A 65 -21.62 -39.27 31.29
C ALA A 65 -20.84 -38.67 30.10
N ALA A 66 -20.59 -37.35 30.06
CA ALA A 66 -19.96 -36.73 28.88
C ALA A 66 -18.93 -35.62 29.22
N LEU A 67 -18.18 -35.77 30.31
CA LEU A 67 -17.15 -34.79 30.71
C LEU A 67 -15.71 -35.13 30.25
N THR A 68 -15.54 -36.12 29.38
CA THR A 68 -14.24 -36.45 28.76
C THR A 68 -14.18 -36.21 27.24
N ALA A 69 -15.26 -35.71 26.62
CA ALA A 69 -15.27 -35.39 25.19
C ALA A 69 -15.08 -33.89 24.87
N ALA A 70 -15.26 -32.99 25.86
CA ALA A 70 -15.21 -31.55 25.62
C ALA A 70 -13.78 -30.95 25.59
N ALA A 71 -12.75 -31.73 25.95
CA ALA A 71 -11.36 -31.27 25.94
C ALA A 71 -10.61 -31.53 24.61
N LEU A 72 -11.17 -32.33 23.70
CA LEU A 72 -10.56 -32.65 22.39
C LEU A 72 -11.04 -31.77 21.22
N LEU A 73 -12.05 -30.91 21.43
CA LEU A 73 -12.54 -30.00 20.39
C LEU A 73 -11.82 -28.64 20.35
N LEU A 74 -10.79 -28.42 21.18
CA LEU A 74 -9.99 -27.20 21.18
C LEU A 74 -8.70 -27.30 20.35
N THR A 75 -8.48 -28.41 19.66
CA THR A 75 -7.32 -28.63 18.79
C THR A 75 -7.75 -29.07 17.39
N LEU A 76 -8.79 -28.44 16.83
CA LEU A 76 -8.94 -28.50 15.38
C LEU A 76 -7.77 -27.73 14.79
N PRO A 77 -6.91 -28.36 13.96
CA PRO A 77 -5.89 -27.62 13.24
C PRO A 77 -6.62 -26.54 12.44
N GLU A 78 -6.26 -25.29 12.67
CA GLU A 78 -6.77 -24.17 11.91
C GLU A 78 -6.39 -24.45 10.45
N GLN A 79 -7.39 -24.89 9.68
CA GLN A 79 -7.20 -25.22 8.29
C GLN A 79 -6.78 -23.90 7.63
N PRO A 80 -5.62 -23.85 6.96
CA PRO A 80 -5.13 -22.60 6.42
C PRO A 80 -6.21 -22.02 5.50
N PRO A 81 -6.50 -20.71 5.59
CA PRO A 81 -7.55 -20.10 4.77
C PRO A 81 -7.25 -20.43 3.31
N THR A 82 -8.26 -20.93 2.59
CA THR A 82 -8.10 -21.19 1.16
C THR A 82 -7.86 -19.86 0.45
N VAL A 83 -6.90 -19.83 -0.46
CA VAL A 83 -6.47 -18.61 -1.14
C VAL A 83 -6.68 -18.78 -2.64
N ARG A 84 -7.36 -17.81 -3.26
CA ARG A 84 -7.46 -17.69 -4.71
C ARG A 84 -6.22 -17.00 -5.26
N THR A 85 -5.56 -17.64 -6.22
CA THR A 85 -4.41 -17.10 -6.94
C THR A 85 -4.66 -17.13 -8.44
N VAL A 86 -3.93 -16.31 -9.19
CA VAL A 86 -3.95 -16.28 -10.65
C VAL A 86 -2.53 -16.48 -11.15
N ALA A 87 -2.38 -17.19 -12.27
CA ALA A 87 -1.09 -17.35 -12.93
C ALA A 87 -0.54 -15.98 -13.34
N LEU A 88 0.63 -15.63 -12.80
CA LEU A 88 1.31 -14.38 -13.11
C LEU A 88 1.72 -14.32 -14.59
N PRO A 89 1.86 -13.12 -15.17
CA PRO A 89 2.38 -12.95 -16.52
C PRO A 89 3.78 -13.53 -16.67
N ASP A 90 4.16 -13.88 -17.90
CA ASP A 90 5.56 -14.13 -18.22
C ASP A 90 6.26 -12.81 -18.51
N PHE A 91 7.34 -12.54 -17.76
CA PHE A 91 8.12 -11.30 -17.83
C PHE A 91 9.39 -11.45 -18.67
N SER A 92 9.47 -12.49 -19.51
CA SER A 92 10.64 -12.73 -20.36
C SER A 92 10.87 -11.64 -21.43
N ALA A 93 9.86 -10.81 -21.70
CA ALA A 93 9.84 -9.84 -22.80
C ALA A 93 10.08 -8.37 -22.37
N VAL A 94 10.54 -8.10 -21.15
CA VAL A 94 10.75 -6.71 -20.70
C VAL A 94 11.91 -6.08 -21.47
N GLY A 95 11.62 -5.01 -22.22
CA GLY A 95 12.56 -4.33 -23.10
C GLY A 95 13.24 -3.11 -22.46
N SER A 96 14.34 -2.67 -23.08
CA SER A 96 15.01 -1.40 -22.77
C SER A 96 14.18 -0.20 -23.22
N ALA A 97 14.55 1.00 -22.76
CA ALA A 97 13.99 2.26 -23.27
C ALA A 97 14.05 2.32 -24.80
N PRO A 98 12.92 2.58 -25.49
CA PRO A 98 12.95 2.84 -26.92
C PRO A 98 13.78 4.09 -27.25
N ALA A 99 14.41 4.10 -28.43
CA ALA A 99 15.22 5.24 -28.87
C ALA A 99 14.38 6.53 -28.93
N GLY A 100 14.91 7.61 -28.36
CA GLY A 100 14.26 8.92 -28.35
C GLY A 100 13.10 9.08 -27.35
N LYS A 101 12.86 8.07 -26.49
CA LYS A 101 11.89 8.17 -25.40
C LYS A 101 12.60 8.44 -24.07
N GLU A 102 11.88 9.10 -23.18
CA GLU A 102 12.35 9.44 -21.83
C GLU A 102 11.48 8.76 -20.77
N PRO A 103 12.01 8.54 -19.55
CA PRO A 103 11.18 8.06 -18.45
C PRO A 103 10.06 9.07 -18.16
N VAL A 104 8.86 8.56 -17.87
CA VAL A 104 7.76 9.43 -17.44
C VAL A 104 8.09 10.09 -16.10
N THR A 105 7.76 11.38 -15.97
CA THR A 105 7.93 12.13 -14.71
C THR A 105 6.71 11.98 -13.80
N GLY A 106 6.87 12.32 -12.52
CA GLY A 106 5.79 12.43 -11.55
C GLY A 106 4.77 13.50 -11.97
N ALA A 107 5.22 14.62 -12.54
CA ALA A 107 4.33 15.66 -13.07
C ALA A 107 3.47 15.14 -14.24
N ALA A 108 4.09 14.48 -15.22
CA ALA A 108 3.38 13.82 -16.31
C ALA A 108 2.41 12.74 -15.81
N THR A 109 2.78 12.01 -14.76
CA THR A 109 1.94 11.00 -14.09
C THR A 109 0.68 11.64 -13.48
N VAL A 110 0.81 12.78 -12.79
CA VAL A 110 -0.33 13.52 -12.23
C VAL A 110 -1.22 14.11 -13.32
N ALA A 111 -0.64 14.68 -14.37
CA ALA A 111 -1.42 15.25 -15.47
C ALA A 111 -2.22 14.17 -16.21
N LEU A 112 -1.59 13.02 -16.45
CA LEU A 112 -2.28 11.86 -16.99
C LEU A 112 -3.39 11.37 -16.06
N LEU A 113 -3.12 11.25 -14.75
CA LEU A 113 -4.14 10.88 -13.77
C LEU A 113 -5.34 11.82 -13.83
N THR A 114 -5.09 13.13 -13.79
CA THR A 114 -6.12 14.18 -13.84
C THR A 114 -6.98 14.05 -15.08
N ARG A 115 -6.36 13.89 -16.26
CA ARG A 115 -7.06 13.71 -17.54
C ARG A 115 -7.89 12.43 -17.61
N LEU A 116 -7.47 11.39 -16.88
CA LEU A 116 -8.16 10.10 -16.88
C LEU A 116 -9.31 10.02 -15.86
N LEU A 117 -9.42 10.99 -14.95
CA LEU A 117 -10.47 10.98 -13.93
C LEU A 117 -11.86 11.01 -14.59
N PRO A 118 -12.79 10.14 -14.14
CA PRO A 118 -14.13 10.08 -14.72
C PRO A 118 -14.92 11.34 -14.38
N GLY A 119 -15.48 11.98 -15.41
CA GLY A 119 -16.40 13.12 -15.25
C GLY A 119 -15.71 14.46 -14.96
N ASP A 120 -14.40 14.57 -15.22
CA ASP A 120 -13.61 15.80 -15.11
C ASP A 120 -13.83 16.56 -13.80
N PRO A 121 -13.68 15.91 -12.63
CA PRO A 121 -13.93 16.53 -11.35
C PRO A 121 -12.94 17.68 -11.10
N ALA A 122 -13.39 18.71 -10.38
CA ALA A 122 -12.52 19.81 -9.97
C ALA A 122 -11.42 19.30 -9.03
N VAL A 123 -10.16 19.52 -9.42
CA VAL A 123 -8.96 19.19 -8.65
C VAL A 123 -8.54 20.41 -7.83
N THR A 124 -8.35 20.23 -6.52
CA THR A 124 -7.97 21.30 -5.59
C THR A 124 -6.50 21.27 -5.22
N LYS A 125 -5.87 20.10 -5.29
CA LYS A 125 -4.45 19.92 -4.97
C LYS A 125 -3.88 18.74 -5.75
N THR A 126 -2.63 18.86 -6.14
CA THR A 126 -1.85 17.78 -6.73
C THR A 126 -0.56 17.54 -5.92
N GLU A 127 -0.10 16.30 -5.90
CA GLU A 127 1.18 15.88 -5.32
C GLU A 127 1.84 14.92 -6.32
N SER A 128 3.10 15.14 -6.66
CA SER A 128 3.86 14.27 -7.56
C SER A 128 5.19 13.87 -6.93
N ARG A 129 5.73 12.73 -7.37
CA ARG A 129 7.10 12.32 -7.07
C ARG A 129 7.70 11.64 -8.30
N ASP A 130 8.89 12.08 -8.68
CA ASP A 130 9.68 11.50 -9.75
C ASP A 130 10.35 10.18 -9.32
N SER A 131 10.84 9.47 -10.35
CA SER A 131 11.72 8.32 -10.14
C SER A 131 12.98 8.77 -9.42
N ASP A 132 13.40 8.00 -8.41
CA ASP A 132 14.70 8.22 -7.81
C ASP A 132 15.78 7.74 -8.80
N PRO A 133 16.75 8.59 -9.18
CA PRO A 133 17.76 8.28 -10.18
C PRO A 133 18.67 7.11 -9.78
N ALA A 134 18.69 6.71 -8.51
CA ALA A 134 19.40 5.51 -8.06
C ALA A 134 18.75 4.21 -8.59
N TYR A 135 17.49 4.26 -9.01
CA TYR A 135 16.78 3.12 -9.59
C TYR A 135 16.85 3.18 -11.11
N THR A 136 17.21 2.07 -11.73
CA THR A 136 17.19 1.90 -13.19
C THR A 136 15.76 1.80 -13.75
N ALA A 137 14.79 1.54 -12.87
CA ALA A 137 13.39 1.39 -13.20
C ALA A 137 12.60 2.66 -12.88
N VAL A 138 11.67 3.02 -13.77
CA VAL A 138 10.77 4.16 -13.56
C VAL A 138 9.84 3.90 -12.38
N GLN A 139 9.81 4.82 -11.42
CA GLN A 139 8.95 4.77 -10.24
C GLN A 139 8.35 6.13 -9.99
N THR A 140 7.17 6.40 -10.54
CA THR A 140 6.49 7.67 -10.33
C THR A 140 5.29 7.52 -9.42
N TYR A 141 4.97 8.59 -8.73
CA TYR A 141 3.77 8.72 -7.93
C TYR A 141 3.04 10.00 -8.30
N GLY A 142 1.72 9.90 -8.39
CA GLY A 142 0.85 11.05 -8.55
C GLY A 142 -0.36 10.93 -7.64
N LYS A 143 -0.79 12.05 -7.07
CA LYS A 143 -2.00 12.13 -6.26
C LYS A 143 -2.73 13.42 -6.53
N VAL A 144 -4.05 13.31 -6.58
CA VAL A 144 -4.98 14.41 -6.82
C VAL A 144 -6.01 14.42 -5.68
N THR A 145 -6.23 15.60 -5.11
CA THR A 145 -7.32 15.87 -4.17
C THR A 145 -8.44 16.55 -4.92
N LEU A 146 -9.65 16.03 -4.77
CA LEU A 146 -10.85 16.52 -5.44
C LEU A 146 -11.55 17.60 -4.59
N ALA A 147 -12.44 18.37 -5.21
CA ALA A 147 -13.22 19.40 -4.51
C ALA A 147 -14.20 18.86 -3.46
N ASP A 148 -14.59 17.59 -3.56
CA ASP A 148 -15.41 16.90 -2.55
C ASP A 148 -14.59 16.37 -1.36
N GLY A 149 -13.27 16.58 -1.36
CA GLY A 149 -12.35 16.13 -0.32
C GLY A 149 -11.79 14.71 -0.54
N GLY A 150 -12.28 13.99 -1.54
CA GLY A 150 -11.77 12.68 -1.91
C GLY A 150 -10.36 12.76 -2.52
N THR A 151 -9.62 11.66 -2.46
CA THR A 151 -8.28 11.56 -3.05
C THR A 151 -8.18 10.39 -4.00
N VAL A 152 -7.44 10.58 -5.08
CA VAL A 152 -7.06 9.54 -6.02
C VAL A 152 -5.55 9.58 -6.17
N SER A 153 -4.86 8.47 -5.98
CA SER A 153 -3.44 8.36 -6.22
C SER A 153 -3.12 7.21 -7.17
N VAL A 154 -2.01 7.36 -7.89
CA VAL A 154 -1.41 6.33 -8.72
C VAL A 154 0.05 6.15 -8.32
N ALA A 155 0.45 4.91 -8.10
CA ALA A 155 1.85 4.51 -8.05
C ALA A 155 2.14 3.70 -9.31
N PHE A 156 3.08 4.19 -10.12
CA PHE A 156 3.47 3.60 -11.38
C PHE A 156 4.90 3.08 -11.26
N GLN A 157 5.10 1.78 -11.48
CA GLN A 157 6.37 1.11 -11.32
C GLN A 157 6.70 0.36 -12.62
N GLY A 158 7.62 0.88 -13.42
CA GLY A 158 8.23 0.18 -14.53
C GLY A 158 9.13 -0.94 -14.04
N ALA A 159 9.31 -1.98 -14.87
CA ALA A 159 10.20 -3.10 -14.58
C ALA A 159 10.02 -3.75 -13.18
N PHE A 160 8.82 -3.68 -12.59
CA PHE A 160 8.52 -4.17 -11.24
C PHE A 160 8.83 -5.66 -11.04
N ALA A 161 8.68 -6.45 -12.10
CA ALA A 161 8.96 -7.88 -12.07
C ALA A 161 10.38 -8.25 -12.55
N GLN A 162 11.19 -7.28 -12.96
CA GLN A 162 12.61 -7.52 -13.17
C GLN A 162 13.26 -7.57 -11.80
N ALA A 163 13.58 -8.79 -11.35
CA ALA A 163 14.54 -8.92 -10.26
C ALA A 163 15.78 -8.12 -10.66
N PRO A 164 16.41 -7.34 -9.77
CA PRO A 164 17.83 -7.13 -9.97
C PRO A 164 18.41 -8.54 -10.14
N GLU A 165 19.20 -8.77 -11.18
CA GLU A 165 20.23 -9.80 -11.04
C GLU A 165 20.91 -9.39 -9.75
N ALA A 166 20.60 -10.10 -8.66
CA ALA A 166 21.50 -10.13 -7.56
C ALA A 166 22.77 -10.59 -8.26
N ASP A 167 23.72 -9.68 -8.41
CA ASP A 167 25.10 -10.10 -8.48
C ASP A 167 25.20 -11.10 -7.34
N GLU A 168 25.17 -12.39 -7.70
CA GLU A 168 25.77 -13.44 -6.91
C GLU A 168 27.18 -12.95 -6.76
N ASN A 169 27.41 -12.13 -5.74
CA ASN A 169 28.69 -11.57 -5.45
C ASN A 169 29.56 -12.81 -5.17
N PRO A 170 30.44 -13.24 -6.09
CA PRO A 170 31.29 -14.40 -5.82
C PRO A 170 32.39 -14.00 -4.83
N GLY A 171 32.46 -12.72 -4.48
CA GLY A 171 33.41 -12.13 -3.56
C GLY A 171 32.92 -12.18 -2.12
N GLY A 172 33.28 -13.26 -1.42
CA GLY A 172 33.38 -13.25 0.03
C GLY A 172 34.31 -12.13 0.51
N GLY A 173 33.74 -10.98 0.84
CA GLY A 173 34.39 -9.95 1.64
C GLY A 173 34.16 -10.23 3.13
N PRO A 174 35.18 -10.07 4.00
CA PRO A 174 35.04 -10.37 5.42
C PRO A 174 33.98 -9.49 6.08
N ALA A 175 33.06 -10.12 6.80
CA ALA A 175 32.03 -9.47 7.59
C ALA A 175 32.65 -8.49 8.60
N TRP A 176 32.34 -7.21 8.46
CA TRP A 176 32.67 -6.20 9.46
C TRP A 176 31.85 -6.46 10.74
N PRO A 177 32.49 -6.54 11.92
CA PRO A 177 31.78 -6.78 13.17
C PRO A 177 31.12 -5.47 13.63
N GLY A 178 29.85 -5.27 13.26
CA GLY A 178 29.11 -4.06 13.65
C GLY A 178 27.64 -4.00 13.25
N ASN A 179 27.21 -4.75 12.24
CA ASN A 179 25.80 -4.73 11.83
C ASN A 179 24.93 -5.58 12.76
N ARG A 180 24.51 -4.97 13.88
CA ARG A 180 23.34 -5.43 14.62
C ARG A 180 22.10 -5.27 13.73
N PRO A 181 21.30 -6.33 13.51
CA PRO A 181 19.99 -6.16 12.89
C PRO A 181 19.14 -5.31 13.84
N THR A 182 18.79 -4.11 13.41
CA THR A 182 17.81 -3.28 14.13
C THR A 182 16.46 -3.98 14.04
N SER A 183 15.98 -4.48 15.17
CA SER A 183 14.73 -5.23 15.33
C SER A 183 13.46 -4.37 15.19
N LYS A 184 13.52 -3.28 14.43
CA LYS A 184 12.38 -2.42 14.13
C LYS A 184 11.96 -2.75 12.70
N PRO A 185 10.75 -3.30 12.46
CA PRO A 185 10.24 -3.37 11.11
C PRO A 185 10.14 -1.93 10.61
N GLU A 186 11.07 -1.58 9.73
CA GLU A 186 10.99 -0.36 8.96
C GLU A 186 9.64 -0.41 8.23
N PRO A 187 8.77 0.59 8.39
CA PRO A 187 7.55 0.62 7.61
C PRO A 187 8.00 0.57 6.15
N ALA A 188 7.57 -0.48 5.42
CA ALA A 188 7.94 -0.67 4.04
C ALA A 188 7.64 0.62 3.27
N GLY A 189 8.68 1.41 3.04
CA GLY A 189 8.61 2.48 2.07
C GLY A 189 8.25 1.85 0.72
N PRO A 190 7.80 2.65 -0.26
CA PRO A 190 7.56 2.18 -1.62
C PRO A 190 8.80 1.58 -2.32
N SER A 191 9.94 1.50 -1.63
CA SER A 191 11.25 1.06 -2.10
C SER A 191 11.48 -0.45 -2.11
N HIS A 192 10.64 -1.28 -1.47
CA HIS A 192 10.79 -2.74 -1.56
C HIS A 192 9.96 -3.28 -2.72
N MET A 193 10.58 -3.44 -3.89
CA MET A 193 9.98 -4.26 -4.94
C MET A 193 9.96 -5.72 -4.45
N PRO A 194 8.80 -6.40 -4.43
CA PRO A 194 8.73 -7.81 -4.11
C PRO A 194 9.47 -8.61 -5.20
N SER A 195 10.25 -9.59 -4.76
CA SER A 195 10.86 -10.57 -5.66
C SER A 195 9.79 -11.32 -6.46
N ARG A 196 10.16 -11.91 -7.61
CA ARG A 196 9.23 -12.72 -8.42
C ARG A 196 8.55 -13.83 -7.62
N SER A 197 9.25 -14.40 -6.64
CA SER A 197 8.72 -15.39 -5.69
C SER A 197 7.70 -14.83 -4.69
N GLU A 198 7.76 -13.53 -4.38
CA GLU A 198 6.83 -12.84 -3.48
C GLU A 198 5.58 -12.33 -4.21
N LEU A 199 5.68 -12.09 -5.52
CA LEU A 199 4.53 -11.69 -6.34
C LEU A 199 3.34 -12.65 -6.21
N GLY A 200 3.58 -13.95 -6.14
CA GLY A 200 2.51 -14.94 -5.99
C GLY A 200 1.74 -14.82 -4.67
N ARG A 201 2.39 -14.33 -3.61
CA ARG A 201 1.73 -14.04 -2.33
C ARG A 201 1.02 -12.69 -2.36
N HIS A 202 1.64 -11.70 -3.01
CA HIS A 202 1.08 -10.36 -3.16
C HIS A 202 -0.21 -10.37 -4.00
N TYR A 203 -0.22 -11.10 -5.11
CA TYR A 203 -1.38 -11.29 -5.98
C TYR A 203 -2.18 -12.52 -5.55
N SER A 204 -2.77 -12.42 -4.36
CA SER A 204 -3.64 -13.46 -3.82
C SER A 204 -4.81 -12.85 -3.03
N CYS A 205 -5.96 -13.52 -3.06
CA CYS A 205 -7.13 -13.12 -2.28
C CYS A 205 -7.60 -14.28 -1.40
N PRO A 206 -7.97 -14.05 -0.14
CA PRO A 206 -8.67 -15.06 0.65
C PRO A 206 -9.97 -15.49 -0.05
N GLU A 207 -10.27 -16.79 -0.06
CA GLU A 207 -11.56 -17.26 -0.56
C GLU A 207 -12.71 -16.76 0.31
N GLY A 208 -13.79 -16.30 -0.33
CA GLY A 208 -14.98 -15.79 0.36
C GLY A 208 -14.86 -14.34 0.85
N ASP A 209 -13.76 -13.65 0.55
CA ASP A 209 -13.63 -12.21 0.80
C ASP A 209 -14.13 -11.41 -0.42
N ASP A 210 -15.37 -10.92 -0.34
CA ASP A 210 -15.96 -10.09 -1.40
C ASP A 210 -15.24 -8.76 -1.60
N ALA A 211 -14.44 -8.32 -0.61
CA ALA A 211 -13.65 -7.11 -0.68
C ALA A 211 -12.30 -7.31 -1.40
N CYS A 212 -11.94 -8.55 -1.76
CA CYS A 212 -10.73 -8.86 -2.53
C CYS A 212 -11.08 -9.66 -3.78
N ARG A 213 -10.84 -9.07 -4.95
CA ARG A 213 -11.03 -9.74 -6.24
C ARG A 213 -9.74 -9.80 -7.02
N ILE A 214 -9.39 -10.98 -7.51
CA ILE A 214 -8.24 -11.19 -8.39
C ILE A 214 -8.66 -11.85 -9.70
N ASP A 215 -8.27 -11.24 -10.82
CA ASP A 215 -8.67 -11.66 -12.16
C ASP A 215 -7.51 -11.58 -13.16
N LYS A 216 -7.55 -12.46 -14.17
CA LYS A 216 -6.69 -12.37 -15.35
C LYS A 216 -7.42 -11.57 -16.44
N LEU A 217 -6.78 -10.52 -16.94
CA LEU A 217 -7.30 -9.69 -18.02
C LEU A 217 -6.99 -10.31 -19.39
N GLY A 218 -7.72 -9.89 -20.42
CA GLY A 218 -7.60 -10.44 -21.77
C GLY A 218 -6.26 -10.15 -22.46
N ASP A 219 -5.51 -9.16 -21.98
CA ASP A 219 -4.16 -8.83 -22.42
C ASP A 219 -3.07 -9.63 -21.68
N GLY A 220 -3.46 -10.52 -20.76
CA GLY A 220 -2.54 -11.30 -19.94
C GLY A 220 -2.13 -10.63 -18.63
N SER A 221 -2.55 -9.37 -18.38
CA SER A 221 -2.32 -8.69 -17.11
C SER A 221 -3.07 -9.35 -15.96
N VAL A 222 -2.58 -9.18 -14.74
CA VAL A 222 -3.27 -9.59 -13.52
C VAL A 222 -3.79 -8.35 -12.81
N LEU A 223 -5.07 -8.36 -12.47
CA LEU A 223 -5.72 -7.31 -11.69
C LEU A 223 -6.01 -7.85 -10.29
N LEU A 224 -5.56 -7.12 -9.27
CA LEU A 224 -5.98 -7.26 -7.88
C LEU A 224 -6.78 -6.02 -7.50
N LEU A 225 -8.06 -6.20 -7.22
CA LEU A 225 -8.96 -5.17 -6.75
C LEU A 225 -9.26 -5.40 -5.27
N GLN A 226 -9.06 -4.38 -4.45
CA GLN A 226 -9.28 -4.42 -3.01
C GLN A 226 -10.18 -3.27 -2.58
N GLU A 227 -11.11 -3.57 -1.70
CA GLU A 227 -11.94 -2.60 -0.98
C GLU A 227 -11.59 -2.66 0.51
N HIS A 228 -11.35 -1.52 1.12
CA HIS A 228 -11.09 -1.42 2.55
C HIS A 228 -11.95 -0.34 3.18
N GLY A 229 -12.44 -0.59 4.40
CA GLY A 229 -13.29 0.35 5.13
C GLY A 229 -14.78 0.02 5.07
N THR A 230 -15.60 0.94 5.54
CA THR A 230 -17.06 0.79 5.57
C THR A 230 -17.74 2.09 5.17
N ALA A 231 -18.75 2.00 4.29
CA ALA A 231 -19.62 3.11 3.91
C ALA A 231 -18.86 4.33 3.34
N SER A 232 -18.83 5.46 4.06
CA SER A 232 -18.26 6.73 3.57
C SER A 232 -16.73 6.76 3.55
N ASP A 233 -16.08 5.86 4.30
CA ASP A 233 -14.61 5.80 4.43
C ASP A 233 -14.02 4.66 3.59
N THR A 234 -14.74 4.26 2.55
CA THR A 234 -14.28 3.21 1.64
C THR A 234 -13.07 3.70 0.83
N THR A 235 -12.04 2.86 0.84
CA THR A 235 -10.85 2.97 -0.01
C THR A 235 -10.88 1.83 -1.02
N LEU A 236 -10.86 2.19 -2.30
CA LEU A 236 -10.78 1.24 -3.40
C LEU A 236 -9.38 1.27 -3.99
N THR A 237 -8.76 0.11 -4.14
CA THR A 237 -7.44 -0.04 -4.77
C THR A 237 -7.52 -1.02 -5.92
N ALA A 238 -7.04 -0.63 -7.10
CA ALA A 238 -6.81 -1.51 -8.23
C ALA A 238 -5.31 -1.57 -8.52
N ASP A 239 -4.73 -2.76 -8.39
CA ASP A 239 -3.33 -3.08 -8.61
C ASP A 239 -3.22 -3.97 -9.86
N VAL A 240 -2.64 -3.45 -10.92
CA VAL A 240 -2.50 -4.14 -12.21
C VAL A 240 -1.03 -4.46 -12.47
N LEU A 241 -0.72 -5.74 -12.63
CA LEU A 241 0.58 -6.23 -13.10
C LEU A 241 0.49 -6.66 -14.56
N ARG A 242 1.24 -5.98 -15.42
CA ARG A 242 1.22 -6.18 -16.88
C ARG A 242 2.28 -7.19 -17.33
N PRO A 243 2.11 -7.82 -18.51
CA PRO A 243 3.13 -8.70 -19.09
C PRO A 243 4.47 -8.03 -19.39
N ASP A 244 4.47 -6.72 -19.62
CA ASP A 244 5.69 -5.92 -19.82
C ASP A 244 6.46 -5.64 -18.51
N GLY A 245 6.03 -6.23 -17.39
CA GLY A 245 6.65 -6.05 -16.08
C GLY A 245 6.26 -4.74 -15.40
N THR A 246 5.40 -3.91 -16.01
CA THR A 246 4.90 -2.68 -15.39
C THR A 246 3.81 -3.00 -14.37
N ARG A 247 3.85 -2.31 -13.23
CA ARG A 247 2.79 -2.32 -12.23
C ARG A 247 2.15 -0.93 -12.11
N VAL A 248 0.83 -0.91 -12.10
CA VAL A 248 0.03 0.32 -11.91
C VAL A 248 -0.92 0.10 -10.75
N VAL A 249 -0.73 0.86 -9.67
CA VAL A 249 -1.59 0.82 -8.48
C VAL A 249 -2.36 2.12 -8.40
N VAL A 250 -3.69 2.05 -8.54
CA VAL A 250 -4.58 3.20 -8.35
C VAL A 250 -5.36 3.02 -7.06
N THR A 251 -5.33 4.01 -6.19
CA THR A 251 -6.10 4.05 -4.94
C THR A 251 -7.02 5.26 -4.94
N ALA A 252 -8.30 5.05 -4.67
CA ALA A 252 -9.29 6.10 -4.49
C ALA A 252 -9.88 5.99 -3.09
N ALA A 253 -9.77 7.06 -2.29
CA ALA A 253 -10.22 7.10 -0.90
C ALA A 253 -11.14 8.31 -0.66
N GLY A 254 -12.28 8.07 -0.01
CA GLY A 254 -13.26 9.14 0.28
C GLY A 254 -13.88 9.75 -0.98
N THR A 255 -13.94 8.99 -2.08
CA THR A 255 -14.52 9.44 -3.36
C THR A 255 -15.85 8.74 -3.62
N GLY A 256 -16.67 9.29 -4.52
CA GLY A 256 -17.86 8.60 -5.06
C GLY A 256 -17.54 7.55 -6.14
N PHE A 257 -16.26 7.19 -6.35
CA PHE A 257 -15.87 6.29 -7.43
C PHE A 257 -16.27 4.85 -7.14
N ARG A 258 -16.66 4.15 -8.19
CA ARG A 258 -16.98 2.72 -8.17
C ARG A 258 -15.73 1.89 -8.49
N ALA A 259 -15.73 0.65 -8.04
CA ALA A 259 -14.72 -0.36 -8.39
C ALA A 259 -14.38 -0.39 -9.90
N SER A 260 -15.40 -0.33 -10.77
CA SER A 260 -15.20 -0.32 -12.22
C SER A 260 -14.46 0.92 -12.74
N GLN A 261 -14.62 2.07 -12.10
CA GLN A 261 -13.92 3.30 -12.47
C GLN A 261 -12.45 3.23 -12.04
N VAL A 262 -12.18 2.77 -10.81
CA VAL A 262 -10.80 2.58 -10.31
C VAL A 262 -10.06 1.53 -11.14
N GLN A 263 -10.74 0.44 -11.51
CA GLN A 263 -10.21 -0.55 -12.45
C GLN A 263 -9.92 0.06 -13.82
N ALA A 264 -10.82 0.88 -14.37
CA ALA A 264 -10.62 1.53 -15.67
C ALA A 264 -9.42 2.50 -15.65
N LEU A 265 -9.20 3.20 -14.54
CA LEU A 265 -8.01 4.02 -14.32
C LEU A 265 -6.74 3.17 -14.35
N ALA A 266 -6.66 2.09 -13.54
CA ALA A 266 -5.45 1.27 -13.46
C ALA A 266 -5.13 0.50 -14.76
N THR A 267 -6.17 0.06 -15.48
CA THR A 267 -6.03 -0.69 -16.73
C THR A 267 -5.86 0.18 -17.98
N ASN A 268 -5.78 1.51 -17.82
CA ASN A 268 -5.66 2.41 -18.95
C ASN A 268 -4.33 2.23 -19.72
N LYS A 269 -4.41 2.10 -21.04
CA LYS A 269 -3.24 1.90 -21.92
C LYS A 269 -2.33 3.11 -22.06
N GLN A 270 -2.78 4.29 -21.59
CA GLN A 270 -1.97 5.50 -21.61
C GLN A 270 -0.89 5.51 -20.54
N TRP A 271 -0.98 4.66 -19.51
CA TRP A 271 0.14 4.46 -18.57
C TRP A 271 1.30 3.81 -19.31
N GLN A 272 2.37 4.57 -19.53
CA GLN A 272 3.57 4.14 -20.24
C GLN A 272 4.81 4.58 -19.46
N GLN A 273 5.77 3.68 -19.36
CA GLN A 273 7.05 3.91 -18.70
C GLN A 273 7.92 4.91 -19.48
N TRP A 274 7.88 4.81 -20.80
CA TRP A 274 8.70 5.59 -21.72
C TRP A 274 7.79 6.46 -22.58
N VAL A 275 7.97 7.78 -22.51
CA VAL A 275 7.13 8.78 -23.18
C VAL A 275 7.95 9.65 -24.12
N ASP A 276 7.28 10.37 -25.03
CA ASP A 276 7.94 11.43 -25.80
C ASP A 276 8.37 12.56 -24.85
N PRO A 277 9.52 13.22 -25.08
CA PRO A 277 9.97 14.34 -24.23
C PRO A 277 8.91 15.43 -24.08
N GLU A 278 8.11 15.68 -25.13
CA GLU A 278 7.02 16.66 -25.13
C GLU A 278 5.95 16.39 -24.06
N VAL A 279 5.76 15.13 -23.66
CA VAL A 279 4.82 14.75 -22.59
C VAL A 279 5.31 15.26 -21.24
N ASN A 280 6.62 15.25 -21.00
CA ASN A 280 7.23 15.74 -19.77
C ASN A 280 7.28 17.28 -19.75
N THR A 281 7.60 17.92 -20.87
CA THR A 281 7.72 19.40 -20.93
C THR A 281 6.37 20.12 -20.86
N ALA A 282 5.32 19.56 -21.49
CA ALA A 282 3.99 20.17 -21.47
C ALA A 282 3.41 20.30 -20.04
N THR A 283 3.90 19.49 -19.10
CA THR A 283 3.49 19.57 -17.70
C THR A 283 4.28 20.60 -16.88
N GLU A 284 5.54 20.87 -17.22
CA GLU A 284 6.36 21.87 -16.53
C GLU A 284 5.82 23.28 -16.77
N GLU A 285 5.40 23.59 -18.01
CA GLU A 285 4.88 24.92 -18.38
C GLU A 285 3.50 25.24 -17.77
N SER A 286 2.77 24.24 -17.29
CA SER A 286 1.44 24.40 -16.67
C SER A 286 1.48 24.61 -15.15
N GLY A 287 2.67 24.60 -14.55
CA GLY A 287 2.89 24.65 -13.09
C GLY A 287 3.26 26.02 -12.52
N ASP A 288 3.41 27.06 -13.35
CA ASP A 288 3.67 28.46 -12.96
C ASP A 288 2.38 29.32 -12.99
#